data_AF-A0A356QG74-F1
#
_entry.id   AF-A0A356QG74-F1
#
_cell.length_a   1.000
_cell.length_b   1.000
_cell.length_c   1.000
_cell.angle_alpha   90.00
_cell.angle_beta   90.00
_cell.angle_gamma   90.00
#
_symmetry.space_group_name_H-M   'P 1'
#
loop_
_entity.id
_entity.type
_entity.pdbx_description
1 polymer ?
#
loop_
_entity_poly.entity_id
_entity_poly.type
_entity_poly.pdbx_seq_one_letter_code
_entity_poly.pdbx_strand_id
1 'polypeptide(L)'
;GMEPSAVNYIPFSGGGDAMTNLMGGHIEAVIGGAGEAVGQLGEGSQLRALGVSSEERLGGGLADVPTYQEQGYDYTFDIWRGVMGAPEMPEEAVEYYETLFAEMLETDAWREASDQLGWIDAYQDSETFGAFLDDQQEQFSSVLTDLGLLRQ
;
A
#
# COMPACT_ATOMS: atom_id res chain seq x y z
N GLY A 1 17.00 -16.28 -6.38
CA GLY A 1 17.05 -14.82 -6.52
C GLY A 1 18.44 -14.32 -6.20
N MET A 2 18.63 -12.99 -6.19
CA MET A 2 19.81 -12.32 -5.65
C MET A 2 19.73 -12.27 -4.11
N GLU A 3 20.86 -12.17 -3.41
CA GLU A 3 20.89 -11.85 -1.98
C GLU A 3 20.27 -10.46 -1.73
N PRO A 4 19.32 -10.29 -0.79
CA PRO A 4 18.65 -9.00 -0.55
C PRO A 4 19.64 -7.86 -0.27
N SER A 5 20.73 -8.15 0.45
CA SER A 5 21.77 -7.18 0.80
C SER A 5 22.62 -6.72 -0.39
N ALA A 6 22.54 -7.38 -1.54
CA ALA A 6 23.23 -6.98 -2.76
C ALA A 6 22.42 -5.98 -3.61
N VAL A 7 21.14 -5.75 -3.26
CA VAL A 7 20.30 -4.73 -3.89
C VAL A 7 20.66 -3.36 -3.32
N ASN A 8 21.05 -2.42 -4.18
CA ASN A 8 21.30 -1.04 -3.77
C ASN A 8 19.97 -0.30 -3.58
N TYR A 9 19.52 -0.18 -2.34
CA TYR A 9 18.31 0.56 -2.01
C TYR A 9 18.56 2.08 -2.06
N ILE A 10 17.83 2.78 -2.93
CA ILE A 10 17.90 4.24 -3.09
C ILE A 10 16.59 4.83 -2.56
N PRO A 11 16.59 5.54 -1.42
CA PRO A 11 15.38 6.15 -0.89
C PRO A 11 15.01 7.40 -1.70
N PHE A 12 13.72 7.51 -2.03
CA PHE A 12 13.12 8.69 -2.64
C PHE A 12 12.07 9.29 -1.71
N SER A 13 11.75 10.57 -1.90
CA SER A 13 10.79 11.28 -1.04
C SER A 13 9.32 10.93 -1.34
N GLY A 14 9.06 10.21 -2.44
CA GLY A 14 7.72 9.76 -2.83
C GLY A 14 7.72 9.03 -4.19
N GLY A 15 6.59 8.40 -4.53
CA GLY A 15 6.43 7.57 -5.72
C GLY A 15 6.68 8.29 -7.04
N GLY A 16 6.25 9.56 -7.16
CA GLY A 16 6.45 10.36 -8.37
C GLY A 16 7.93 10.68 -8.69
N ASP A 17 8.73 10.94 -7.67
CA ASP A 17 10.19 11.18 -7.81
C ASP A 17 10.89 9.88 -8.23
N ALA A 18 10.56 8.77 -7.57
CA ALA A 18 11.10 7.46 -7.91
C ALA A 18 10.73 7.02 -9.34
N MET A 19 9.48 7.23 -9.76
CA MET A 19 9.02 6.90 -11.12
C MET A 19 9.73 7.74 -12.19
N THR A 20 9.97 9.03 -11.91
CA THR A 20 10.73 9.91 -12.82
C THR A 20 12.17 9.43 -12.99
N ASN A 21 12.82 9.00 -11.90
CA ASN A 21 14.17 8.44 -11.96
C ASN A 21 14.22 7.10 -12.71
N LEU A 22 13.18 6.26 -12.59
CA LEU A 22 13.05 5.03 -13.37
C LEU A 22 12.91 5.34 -14.87
N MET A 23 12.03 6.25 -15.25
CA MET A 23 11.84 6.66 -16.65
C MET A 23 13.11 7.30 -17.24
N GLY A 24 13.89 8.00 -16.43
CA GLY A 24 15.19 8.57 -16.81
C GLY A 24 16.34 7.54 -16.91
N GLY A 25 16.11 6.29 -16.48
CA GLY A 25 17.13 5.24 -16.46
C GLY A 25 18.17 5.40 -15.36
N HIS A 26 17.85 6.13 -14.29
CA HIS A 26 18.74 6.32 -13.13
C HIS A 26 18.65 5.18 -12.11
N ILE A 27 17.56 4.40 -12.17
CA ILE A 27 17.32 3.19 -11.36
C ILE A 27 16.69 2.11 -12.24
N GLU A 28 16.85 0.84 -11.86
CA GLU A 28 16.36 -0.30 -12.65
C GLU A 28 14.95 -0.76 -12.29
N ALA A 29 14.48 -0.47 -11.07
CA ALA A 29 13.17 -0.88 -10.57
C ALA A 29 12.66 0.09 -9.50
N VAL A 30 11.33 0.16 -9.38
CA VAL A 30 10.64 0.93 -8.33
C VAL A 30 9.51 0.09 -7.75
N ILE A 31 9.28 0.24 -6.45
CA ILE A 31 8.05 -0.21 -5.78
C ILE A 31 7.21 1.05 -5.58
N GLY A 32 5.97 1.04 -6.05
CA GLY A 32 5.05 2.18 -6.01
C GLY A 32 3.59 1.75 -6.01
N GLY A 33 2.69 2.70 -5.82
CA GLY A 33 1.26 2.43 -5.81
C GLY A 33 0.73 2.03 -7.19
N ALA A 34 -0.17 1.04 -7.24
CA ALA A 34 -0.77 0.56 -8.48
C ALA A 34 -1.44 1.69 -9.29
N GLY A 35 -2.21 2.56 -8.62
CA GLY A 35 -2.88 3.71 -9.26
C GLY A 35 -1.91 4.71 -9.91
N GLU A 36 -0.74 4.93 -9.31
CA GLU A 36 0.30 5.79 -9.88
C GLU A 36 0.96 5.14 -11.11
N ALA A 37 1.12 3.81 -11.08
CA ALA A 37 1.76 3.06 -12.13
C ALA A 37 0.88 2.92 -13.39
N VAL A 38 -0.43 2.70 -13.25
CA VAL A 38 -1.33 2.44 -14.40
C VAL A 38 -1.23 3.51 -15.49
N GLY A 39 -1.16 4.79 -15.11
CA GLY A 39 -1.07 5.89 -16.08
C GLY A 39 0.24 5.94 -16.87
N GLN A 40 1.29 5.25 -16.41
CA GLN A 40 2.60 5.17 -17.06
C GLN A 40 2.80 3.86 -17.85
N LEU A 41 1.86 2.92 -17.73
CA LEU A 41 1.88 1.62 -18.38
C LEU A 41 0.97 1.66 -19.60
N GLY A 42 1.37 1.03 -20.71
CA GLY A 42 0.60 1.03 -21.95
C GLY A 42 1.42 0.82 -23.21
N GLU A 43 0.76 0.92 -24.37
CA GLU A 43 1.42 0.77 -25.67
C GLU A 43 2.53 1.79 -25.87
N GLY A 44 3.74 1.29 -26.17
CA GLY A 44 4.92 2.14 -26.33
C GLY A 44 5.61 2.56 -25.03
N SER A 45 5.09 2.15 -23.86
CA SER A 45 5.79 2.34 -22.60
C SER A 45 7.09 1.52 -22.57
N GLN A 46 8.16 2.14 -22.06
CA GLN A 46 9.42 1.46 -21.76
C GLN A 46 9.38 0.79 -20.39
N LEU A 47 8.30 1.00 -19.64
CA LEU A 47 8.07 0.42 -18.33
C LEU A 47 7.22 -0.84 -18.46
N ARG A 48 7.40 -1.75 -17.51
CA ARG A 48 6.54 -2.93 -17.35
C ARG A 48 6.28 -3.16 -15.88
N ALA A 49 5.05 -3.55 -15.55
CA ALA A 49 4.72 -4.04 -14.22
C ALA A 49 5.23 -5.48 -14.07
N LEU A 50 5.93 -5.76 -12.96
CA LEU A 50 6.51 -7.09 -12.68
C LEU A 50 5.64 -7.94 -11.77
N GLY A 51 4.83 -7.31 -10.91
CA GLY A 51 3.92 -7.97 -10.03
C GLY A 51 3.15 -6.98 -9.16
N VAL A 52 2.06 -7.46 -8.57
CA VAL A 52 1.27 -6.74 -7.56
C VAL A 52 1.31 -7.49 -6.23
N SER A 53 1.28 -6.75 -5.13
CA SER A 53 1.27 -7.30 -3.77
C SER A 53 -0.13 -7.64 -3.25
N SER A 54 -1.18 -7.40 -4.03
CA SER A 54 -2.55 -7.79 -3.68
C SER A 54 -2.73 -9.30 -3.74
N GLU A 55 -3.65 -9.84 -2.92
CA GLU A 55 -4.01 -11.26 -2.92
C GLU A 55 -4.51 -11.73 -4.29
N GLU A 56 -5.37 -10.93 -4.91
CA GLU A 56 -5.91 -11.17 -6.24
C GLU A 56 -5.34 -10.18 -7.26
N ARG A 57 -5.42 -10.54 -8.55
CA ARG A 57 -5.01 -9.64 -9.64
C ARG A 57 -5.90 -8.40 -9.65
N LEU A 58 -5.28 -7.25 -9.91
CA LEU A 58 -6.00 -5.99 -10.06
C LEU A 58 -6.74 -5.94 -11.39
N GLY A 59 -7.86 -5.22 -11.45
CA GLY A 59 -8.61 -4.99 -12.68
C GLY A 59 -7.96 -3.97 -13.63
N GLY A 60 -8.67 -3.66 -14.72
CA GLY A 60 -8.32 -2.56 -15.63
C GLY A 60 -6.95 -2.74 -16.30
N GLY A 61 -6.13 -1.68 -16.30
CA GLY A 61 -4.83 -1.66 -16.96
C GLY A 61 -3.76 -2.58 -16.36
N LEU A 62 -4.06 -3.27 -15.25
CA LEU A 62 -3.15 -4.20 -14.57
C LEU A 62 -3.65 -5.65 -14.58
N ALA A 63 -4.73 -5.97 -15.31
CA ALA A 63 -5.36 -7.29 -15.32
C ALA A 63 -4.41 -8.45 -15.68
N ASP A 64 -3.40 -8.19 -16.52
CA ASP A 64 -2.43 -9.20 -16.94
C ASP A 64 -1.22 -9.33 -15.98
N VAL A 65 -1.10 -8.43 -15.00
CA VAL A 65 0.03 -8.43 -14.05
C VAL A 65 -0.20 -9.49 -12.98
N PRO A 66 0.75 -10.43 -12.78
CA PRO A 66 0.59 -11.48 -11.79
C PRO A 66 0.74 -10.94 -10.36
N THR A 67 0.08 -11.58 -9.41
CA THR A 67 0.35 -11.34 -7.99
C THR A 67 1.70 -11.93 -7.58
N TYR A 68 2.25 -11.50 -6.45
CA TYR A 68 3.44 -12.16 -5.89
C TYR A 68 3.15 -13.61 -5.48
N GLN A 69 1.94 -13.91 -5.01
CA GLN A 69 1.51 -15.27 -4.67
C GLN A 69 1.46 -16.19 -5.90
N GLU A 70 0.94 -15.70 -7.04
CA GLU A 70 0.96 -16.46 -8.31
C GLU A 70 2.39 -16.76 -8.79
N GLN A 71 3.34 -15.92 -8.39
CA GLN A 71 4.77 -16.09 -8.68
C GLN A 71 5.49 -16.98 -7.65
N GLY A 72 4.79 -17.48 -6.64
CA GLY A 72 5.32 -18.36 -5.61
C GLY A 72 5.95 -17.64 -4.41
N TYR A 73 5.69 -16.34 -4.25
CA TYR A 73 6.09 -15.57 -3.08
C TYR A 73 4.90 -15.39 -2.14
N ASP A 74 4.97 -15.97 -0.95
CA ASP A 74 3.95 -15.81 0.08
C ASP A 74 4.10 -14.45 0.77
N TYR A 75 3.71 -13.41 0.04
CA TYR A 75 3.81 -12.03 0.49
C TYR A 75 2.68 -11.22 -0.13
N THR A 76 1.86 -10.63 0.75
CA THR A 76 0.86 -9.63 0.39
C THR A 76 1.14 -8.38 1.20
N PHE A 77 0.86 -7.24 0.60
CA PHE A 77 1.03 -5.96 1.27
C PHE A 77 0.10 -4.92 0.66
N ASP A 78 -0.81 -4.43 1.48
CA ASP A 78 -1.72 -3.36 1.11
C ASP A 78 -1.27 -2.04 1.74
N ILE A 79 -1.33 -0.97 0.95
CA ILE A 79 -1.11 0.38 1.46
C ILE A 79 -2.40 0.83 2.15
N TRP A 80 -2.53 0.46 3.42
CA TRP A 80 -3.68 0.79 4.26
C TRP A 80 -3.66 2.26 4.70
N ARG A 81 -4.84 2.78 5.05
CA ARG A 81 -5.05 4.11 5.61
C ARG A 81 -6.02 3.99 6.77
N GLY A 82 -5.83 4.80 7.81
CA GLY A 82 -6.73 4.84 8.95
C GLY A 82 -6.76 6.20 9.62
N VAL A 83 -7.74 6.37 10.51
CA VAL A 83 -7.94 7.58 11.30
C VAL A 83 -7.65 7.25 12.76
N MET A 84 -6.80 8.05 13.39
CA MET A 84 -6.45 7.90 14.80
C MET A 84 -7.01 9.05 15.62
N GLY A 85 -7.68 8.71 16.71
CA GLY A 85 -8.17 9.65 17.71
C GLY A 85 -7.09 10.10 18.69
N ALA A 86 -7.43 11.07 19.53
CA ALA A 86 -6.60 11.42 20.68
C ALA A 86 -6.58 10.28 21.71
N PRO A 87 -5.52 10.14 22.53
CA PRO A 87 -5.55 9.18 23.64
C PRO A 87 -6.71 9.51 24.58
N GLU A 88 -7.30 8.46 25.17
CA GLU A 88 -8.39 8.58 26.16
C GLU A 88 -9.65 9.27 25.62
N MET A 89 -9.93 9.17 24.31
CA MET A 89 -11.20 9.61 23.75
C MET A 89 -12.39 8.96 24.49
N PRO A 90 -13.46 9.74 24.81
CA PRO A 90 -14.68 9.17 25.39
C PRO A 90 -15.29 8.11 24.47
N GLU A 91 -15.85 7.05 25.07
CA GLU A 91 -16.46 5.92 24.34
C GLU A 91 -17.56 6.40 23.37
N GLU A 92 -18.39 7.35 23.78
CA GLU A 92 -19.43 7.95 22.94
C GLU A 92 -18.87 8.66 21.69
N ALA A 93 -17.65 9.18 21.75
CA ALA A 93 -17.00 9.83 20.63
C ALA A 93 -16.42 8.79 19.67
N VAL A 94 -15.87 7.69 20.20
CA VAL A 94 -15.40 6.57 19.38
C VAL A 94 -16.56 5.97 18.59
N GLU A 95 -17.66 5.63 19.27
CA GLU A 95 -18.87 5.07 18.65
C GLU A 95 -19.46 6.00 17.56
N TYR A 96 -19.45 7.31 17.83
CA TYR A 96 -19.87 8.30 16.84
C TYR A 96 -19.02 8.23 15.56
N TYR A 97 -17.69 8.18 15.67
CA TYR A 97 -16.81 8.15 14.51
C TYR A 97 -16.86 6.81 13.78
N GLU A 98 -16.96 5.68 14.48
CA GLU A 98 -17.16 4.37 13.86
C GLU A 98 -18.42 4.35 13.01
N THR A 99 -19.54 4.83 13.58
CA THR A 99 -20.81 4.95 12.84
C THR A 99 -20.66 5.87 11.63
N LEU A 100 -20.06 7.05 11.82
CA LEU A 100 -19.84 8.02 10.76
C LEU A 100 -19.05 7.42 9.59
N PHE A 101 -17.96 6.71 9.86
CA PHE A 101 -17.12 6.12 8.82
C PHE A 101 -17.82 4.95 8.14
N ALA A 102 -18.50 4.07 8.89
CA ALA A 102 -19.29 3.00 8.31
C ALA A 102 -20.37 3.54 7.34
N GLU A 103 -21.11 4.57 7.74
CA GLU A 103 -22.11 5.22 6.89
C GLU A 103 -21.47 5.92 5.68
N MET A 104 -20.29 6.54 5.85
CA MET A 104 -19.56 7.19 4.75
C MET A 104 -19.24 6.20 3.63
N LEU A 105 -18.79 4.99 3.96
CA LEU A 105 -18.45 3.95 2.99
C LEU A 105 -19.65 3.52 2.12
N GLU A 106 -20.87 3.68 2.62
CA GLU A 106 -22.08 3.33 1.88
C GLU A 106 -22.48 4.38 0.82
N THR A 107 -21.88 5.58 0.87
CA THR A 107 -22.23 6.71 0.00
C THR A 107 -21.69 6.57 -1.42
N ASP A 108 -22.43 7.08 -2.40
CA ASP A 108 -21.97 7.14 -3.80
C ASP A 108 -20.73 8.03 -3.96
N ALA A 109 -20.62 9.08 -3.13
CA ALA A 109 -19.45 9.96 -3.13
C ALA A 109 -18.17 9.23 -2.69
N TRP A 110 -18.27 8.33 -1.71
CA TRP A 110 -17.14 7.49 -1.33
C TRP A 110 -16.79 6.48 -2.43
N ARG A 111 -17.77 5.78 -3.00
CA ARG A 111 -17.53 4.84 -4.12
C ARG A 111 -16.83 5.53 -5.28
N GLU A 112 -17.32 6.70 -5.71
CA GLU A 112 -16.71 7.45 -6.82
C GLU A 112 -15.27 7.87 -6.49
N ALA A 113 -15.01 8.35 -5.27
CA ALA A 113 -13.66 8.72 -4.85
C ALA A 113 -12.72 7.50 -4.77
N SER A 114 -13.20 6.39 -4.21
CA SER A 114 -12.46 5.13 -4.08
C SER A 114 -12.08 4.58 -5.46
N ASP A 115 -13.02 4.54 -6.40
CA ASP A 115 -12.79 4.11 -7.78
C ASP A 115 -11.77 5.01 -8.50
N GLN A 116 -11.90 6.35 -8.37
CA GLN A 116 -10.97 7.29 -8.99
C GLN A 116 -9.54 7.17 -8.44
N LEU A 117 -9.41 6.86 -7.15
CA LEU A 117 -8.11 6.75 -6.47
C LEU A 117 -7.56 5.31 -6.48
N GLY A 118 -8.33 4.34 -6.98
CA GLY A 118 -7.97 2.93 -7.00
C GLY A 118 -7.85 2.33 -5.60
N TRP A 119 -8.70 2.77 -4.67
CA TRP A 119 -8.75 2.24 -3.31
C TRP A 119 -9.72 1.05 -3.24
N ILE A 120 -9.48 0.21 -2.23
CA ILE A 120 -10.38 -0.87 -1.85
C ILE A 120 -10.85 -0.63 -0.42
N ASP A 121 -12.10 -0.98 -0.15
CA ASP A 121 -12.68 -0.80 1.17
C ASP A 121 -12.14 -1.87 2.13
N ALA A 122 -11.55 -1.42 3.23
CA ALA A 122 -10.97 -2.26 4.28
C ALA A 122 -11.33 -1.71 5.66
N TYR A 123 -12.63 -1.41 5.87
CA TYR A 123 -13.10 -0.86 7.13
C TYR A 123 -12.87 -1.82 8.30
N GLN A 124 -12.36 -1.25 9.39
CA GLN A 124 -12.17 -1.90 10.68
C GLN A 124 -12.67 -0.94 11.76
N ASP A 125 -13.34 -1.47 12.77
CA ASP A 125 -13.68 -0.71 13.97
C ASP A 125 -12.43 -0.40 14.82
N SER A 126 -12.59 0.39 15.89
CA SER A 126 -11.47 0.85 16.71
C SER A 126 -10.72 -0.29 17.40
N GLU A 127 -11.42 -1.35 17.82
CA GLU A 127 -10.79 -2.51 18.47
C GLU A 127 -9.96 -3.30 17.46
N THR A 128 -10.57 -3.65 16.33
CA THR A 128 -9.91 -4.42 15.26
C THR A 128 -8.73 -3.65 14.67
N PHE A 129 -8.91 -2.35 14.41
CA PHE A 129 -7.86 -1.51 13.87
C PHE A 129 -6.72 -1.29 14.88
N GLY A 130 -7.04 -1.20 16.18
CA GLY A 130 -6.02 -1.15 17.23
C GLY A 130 -5.13 -2.40 17.24
N ALA A 131 -5.75 -3.59 17.22
CA ALA A 131 -5.01 -4.84 17.14
C ALA A 131 -4.18 -4.98 15.85
N PHE A 132 -4.73 -4.50 14.72
CA PHE A 132 -4.00 -4.44 13.46
C PHE A 132 -2.77 -3.53 13.54
N LEU A 133 -2.87 -2.34 14.16
CA LEU A 133 -1.73 -1.44 14.32
C LEU A 133 -0.63 -2.04 15.18
N ASP A 134 -0.98 -2.80 16.22
CA ASP A 134 0.00 -3.51 17.07
C ASP A 134 0.77 -4.57 16.26
N ASP A 135 0.07 -5.37 15.45
CA ASP A 135 0.68 -6.37 14.55
C ASP A 135 1.60 -5.72 13.50
N GLN A 136 1.14 -4.62 12.89
CA GLN A 136 1.96 -3.86 11.94
C GLN A 136 3.21 -3.29 12.63
N GLN A 137 3.07 -2.75 13.84
CA GLN A 137 4.22 -2.25 14.59
C GLN A 137 5.25 -3.34 14.85
N GLU A 138 4.82 -4.54 15.25
CA GLU A 138 5.70 -5.68 15.49
C GLU A 138 6.42 -6.10 14.19
N GLN A 139 5.66 -6.27 13.10
CA GLN A 139 6.20 -6.66 11.81
C GLN A 139 7.26 -5.67 11.31
N PHE A 140 6.95 -4.37 11.28
CA PHE A 140 7.89 -3.34 10.83
C PHE A 140 9.10 -3.22 11.75
N SER A 141 8.90 -3.34 13.07
CA SER A 141 10.01 -3.29 14.03
C SER A 141 10.98 -4.45 13.83
N SER A 142 10.48 -5.66 13.56
CA SER A 142 11.32 -6.82 13.23
C SER A 142 12.13 -6.58 11.97
N VAL A 143 11.47 -6.19 10.87
CA VAL A 143 12.14 -5.97 9.58
C VAL A 143 13.20 -4.86 9.68
N LEU A 144 12.86 -3.74 10.31
CA LEU A 144 13.81 -2.64 10.48
C LEU A 144 14.98 -3.00 11.39
N THR A 145 14.77 -3.89 12.36
CA THR A 145 15.84 -4.43 13.21
C THR A 145 16.77 -5.33 12.41
N ASP A 146 16.22 -6.26 11.63
CA ASP A 146 16.99 -7.17 10.77
C ASP A 146 17.81 -6.41 9.71
N LEU A 147 17.28 -5.30 9.21
CA LEU A 147 17.97 -4.40 8.29
C LEU A 147 18.97 -3.44 8.97
N GLY A 148 19.01 -3.40 10.31
CA GLY A 148 19.86 -2.49 11.07
C GLY A 148 19.48 -1.01 10.96
N LEU A 149 18.22 -0.72 10.61
CA LEU A 149 17.67 0.62 10.39
C LEU A 149 16.92 1.18 11.59
N LEU A 150 16.53 0.33 12.54
CA LEU A 150 15.87 0.78 13.77
C LEU A 150 16.91 1.47 14.67
N ARG A 151 16.78 2.78 14.86
CA ARG A 151 17.58 3.50 15.87
C ARG A 151 17.06 3.12 17.26
N GLN A 152 17.97 2.67 18.12
CA GLN A 152 17.75 2.56 19.57
C GLN A 152 17.55 3.94 20.19
#